data_AF-A0A2N3AG96-F1
#
_entry.id   AF-A0A2N3AG96-F1
#
_cell.length_a   1.000
_cell.length_b   1.000
_cell.length_c   1.000
_cell.angle_alpha   90.00
_cell.angle_beta   90.00
_cell.angle_gamma   90.00
#
_symmetry.space_group_name_H-M   'P 1'
#
loop_
_entity.id
_entity.type
_entity.pdbx_description
1 polymer ?
#
loop_
_entity_poly.entity_id
_entity_poly.type
_entity_poly.pdbx_seq_one_letter_code
_entity_poly.pdbx_strand_id
1 'polypeptide(L)' 'MEKLTREQAVIIGIRFGILCGPIEDIYKAYEEYLGRPIEDGGIIDWLDYEKIKTLNEPKFLAICADK' A
#
# COMPACT_ATOMS: atom_id res chain seq x y z
N MET A 1 12.34 -18.50 8.42
CA MET A 1 11.70 -17.23 8.04
C MET A 1 10.30 -17.55 7.58
N GLU A 2 9.30 -17.05 8.29
CA GLU A 2 7.93 -17.05 7.77
C GLU A 2 7.85 -16.12 6.57
N LYS A 3 7.01 -16.48 5.60
CA LYS A 3 6.76 -15.63 4.44
C LYS A 3 5.77 -14.53 4.83
N LEU A 4 5.97 -13.33 4.30
CA LEU A 4 4.97 -12.26 4.43
C LEU A 4 3.63 -12.71 3.83
N THR A 5 2.53 -12.30 4.44
CA THR A 5 1.22 -12.38 3.82
C THR A 5 1.13 -11.41 2.64
N ARG A 6 0.15 -11.62 1.73
CA ARG A 6 -0.11 -10.71 0.61
C ARG A 6 -0.36 -9.28 1.11
N GLU A 7 -1.15 -9.14 2.17
CA GLU A 7 -1.47 -7.85 2.77
C GLU A 7 -0.24 -7.16 3.36
N GLN A 8 0.61 -7.89 4.09
CA GLN A 8 1.86 -7.34 4.64
C GLN A 8 2.80 -6.85 3.54
N ALA A 9 2.92 -7.60 2.44
CA ALA A 9 3.74 -7.21 1.29
C ALA A 9 3.24 -5.89 0.68
N VAL A 10 1.93 -5.73 0.50
CA VAL A 10 1.33 -4.49 -0.01
C VAL A 10 1.57 -3.32 0.95
N ILE A 11 1.32 -3.49 2.24
CA ILE A 11 1.51 -2.43 3.24
C ILE A 11 2.97 -1.95 3.25
N ILE A 12 3.93 -2.88 3.24
CA ILE A 12 5.36 -2.56 3.18
C ILE A 12 5.70 -1.88 1.86
N GLY A 13 5.19 -2.36 0.73
CA GLY A 13 5.43 -1.78 -0.59
C GLY A 13 5.01 -0.32 -0.67
N ILE A 14 3.80 -0.03 -0.21
CA ILE A 14 3.23 1.33 -0.14
C ILE A 14 4.11 2.26 0.70
N ARG A 15 4.62 1.78 1.85
CA ARG A 15 5.45 2.61 2.74
C ARG A 15 6.74 3.09 2.07
N PHE A 16 7.37 2.22 1.27
CA PHE A 16 8.68 2.47 0.67
C PHE A 16 8.62 2.92 -0.79
N GLY A 17 7.44 2.95 -1.40
CA GLY A 17 7.28 3.33 -2.80
C GLY A 17 7.81 2.26 -3.75
N ILE A 18 7.71 1.01 -3.33
CA ILE A 18 8.10 -0.15 -4.13
C ILE A 18 6.87 -0.98 -4.44
N LEU A 19 6.79 -1.48 -5.67
CA LEU A 19 5.73 -2.42 -6.04
C LEU A 19 6.05 -3.78 -5.40
N CYS A 20 5.31 -4.13 -4.35
CA CYS A 20 5.46 -5.38 -3.62
C CYS A 20 4.10 -6.04 -3.42
N GLY A 21 3.99 -7.30 -3.84
CA GLY A 21 2.73 -8.04 -3.86
C GLY A 21 2.01 -7.96 -5.20
N PRO A 22 0.82 -8.58 -5.29
CA PRO A 22 0.01 -8.63 -6.51
C PRO A 22 -0.55 -7.27 -6.88
N ILE A 23 -0.51 -6.92 -8.17
CA ILE A 23 -0.87 -5.58 -8.65
C ILE A 23 -2.32 -5.22 -8.35
N GLU A 24 -3.22 -6.20 -8.36
CA GLU A 24 -4.63 -6.05 -8.04
C GLU A 24 -4.83 -5.67 -6.57
N ASP A 25 -4.04 -6.25 -5.66
CA ASP A 25 -4.09 -5.94 -4.24
C ASP A 25 -3.53 -4.53 -3.96
N ILE A 26 -2.49 -4.13 -4.70
CA ILE A 26 -1.88 -2.79 -4.62
C ILE A 26 -2.91 -1.73 -5.05
N TYR A 27 -3.54 -1.92 -6.22
CA TYR A 27 -4.56 -0.99 -6.71
C TYR A 27 -5.76 -0.91 -5.79
N LYS A 28 -6.26 -2.05 -5.31
CA LYS A 28 -7.35 -2.06 -4.33
C LYS A 28 -6.98 -1.29 -3.06
N ALA A 29 -5.77 -1.47 -2.54
CA ALA A 29 -5.31 -0.73 -1.37
C ALA A 29 -5.27 0.78 -1.63
N TYR A 30 -4.76 1.20 -2.79
CA TYR A 30 -4.76 2.62 -3.17
C TYR A 30 -6.17 3.19 -3.30
N GLU A 31 -7.10 2.48 -3.92
CA GLU A 31 -8.50 2.89 -4.04
C GLU A 31 -9.17 3.03 -2.67
N GLU A 32 -8.89 2.11 -1.74
CA GLU A 32 -9.36 2.17 -0.35
C GLU A 32 -8.84 3.42 0.37
N TYR A 33 -7.56 3.77 0.23
CA TYR A 33 -6.98 4.96 0.86
C TYR A 33 -7.45 6.27 0.21
N LEU A 34 -7.64 6.28 -1.12
CA LEU A 34 -8.07 7.47 -1.85
C LEU A 34 -9.59 7.69 -1.81
N GLY A 35 -10.38 6.63 -1.56
CA GLY A 35 -11.84 6.67 -1.59
C GLY A 35 -12.42 6.81 -3.00
N ARG A 36 -11.64 6.46 -4.03
CA ARG A 36 -12.02 6.56 -5.44
C ARG A 36 -11.29 5.50 -6.26
N PRO A 37 -11.85 5.05 -7.40
CA PRO A 37 -11.17 4.15 -8.31
C PRO A 37 -9.91 4.81 -8.90
N ILE A 38 -8.91 3.98 -9.22
CA ILE A 38 -7.77 4.40 -10.03
C ILE A 38 -8.15 4.22 -11.50
N GLU A 39 -8.04 5.28 -12.29
CA GLU A 39 -8.33 5.21 -13.72
C GLU A 39 -7.29 4.35 -14.47
N ASP A 40 -7.76 3.70 -15.53
CA ASP A 40 -6.95 2.84 -16.39
C ASP A 40 -5.71 3.61 -16.90
N GLY A 41 -4.54 3.21 -16.41
CA GLY A 41 -3.26 3.89 -16.65
C GLY A 41 -2.32 3.81 -15.46
N GLY A 42 -2.84 3.59 -14.25
CA GLY A 42 -2.04 3.26 -13.06
C GLY A 42 -1.09 4.36 -12.60
N ILE A 43 -1.22 5.58 -13.15
CA ILE A 43 -0.42 6.74 -12.76
C ILE A 43 -1.11 7.37 -11.55
N ILE A 44 -0.49 7.21 -10.39
CA ILE A 44 -0.84 7.94 -9.18
C ILE A 44 0.10 9.14 -9.12
N ASP A 45 -0.47 10.33 -8.94
CA ASP A 45 0.36 11.51 -8.75
C ASP A 45 1.07 11.48 -7.39
N TRP A 46 2.10 12.31 -7.25
CA TRP A 46 2.92 12.34 -6.04
C TRP A 46 2.13 12.75 -4.78
N LEU A 47 1.11 13.61 -4.91
CA LEU A 47 0.31 14.07 -3.77
C LEU A 47 -0.59 12.96 -3.25
N ASP A 48 -1.23 12.22 -4.16
CA ASP A 48 -2.02 11.04 -3.82
C ASP A 48 -1.13 9.95 -3.21
N TYR A 49 0.07 9.73 -3.73
CA TYR A 49 1.01 8.78 -3.16
C TYR A 49 1.42 9.15 -1.73
N GLU A 50 1.77 10.41 -1.46
CA GLU A 50 2.12 10.85 -0.10
C GLU A 50 0.92 10.74 0.85
N LYS A 51 -0.29 11.06 0.38
CA LYS A 51 -1.54 10.84 1.15
C LYS A 51 -1.73 9.37 1.49
N ILE A 52 -1.61 8.48 0.51
CA ILE A 52 -1.69 7.03 0.70
C ILE A 52 -0.67 6.57 1.75
N LYS A 53 0.57 7.03 1.64
CA LYS A 53 1.66 6.67 2.56
C LYS A 53 1.39 7.13 4.00
N THR A 54 0.82 8.33 4.18
CA THR A 54 0.37 8.81 5.50
C THR A 54 -0.75 7.95 6.07
N LEU A 55 -1.75 7.58 5.26
CA LEU A 55 -2.87 6.75 5.71
C LEU A 55 -2.45 5.29 5.99
N ASN A 56 -1.40 4.82 5.31
CA ASN A 56 -0.84 3.47 5.47
C ASN A 56 0.01 3.32 6.75
N GLU A 57 0.58 4.41 7.27
CA GLU A 57 1.57 4.40 8.36
C GLU A 57 1.13 3.61 9.61
N PRO A 58 -0.11 3.74 10.14
CA PRO A 58 -0.53 2.95 11.30
C PRO A 58 -0.51 1.44 11.04
N LYS A 59 -0.88 1.00 9.84
CA LYS A 59 -0.84 -0.43 9.47
C LYS A 59 0.59 -0.94 9.35
N PHE A 60 1.48 -0.12 8.79
CA PHE A 60 2.91 -0.46 8.73
C PHE A 60 3.51 -0.61 10.14
N LEU A 61 3.22 0.34 11.03
CA LEU A 61 3.71 0.28 12.41
C LEU A 61 3.16 -0.93 13.18
N ALA A 62 1.91 -1.34 12.91
CA ALA A 62 1.35 -2.55 13.49
C ALA A 62 2.13 -3.81 13.08
N ILE A 63 2.52 -3.93 11.80
CA ILE A 63 3.38 -5.04 11.32
C ILE A 63 4.74 -5.03 12.02
N CYS A 64 5.33 -3.85 12.26
CA CYS A 64 6.62 -3.74 12.94
C CYS A 64 6.54 -4.01 14.45
N ALA A 65 5.36 -3.78 15.05
CA ALA A 65 5.13 -3.96 16.48
C ALA A 65 4.82 -5.42 16.84
N ASP A 66 4.28 -6.21 15.90
CA ASP A 66 4.12 -7.66 16.06
C ASP A 66 5.49 -8.34 16.18
N LYS A 67 5.70 -9.01 17.32
CA LYS A 67 6.90 -9.79 17.65
C LYS A 67 6.61 -11.28 17.61
#